data_AF-A0AAX3HYJ8-F1
#
_entry.id   AF-A0AAX3HYJ8-F1
#
_cell.length_a   1.000
_cell.length_b   1.000
_cell.length_c   1.000
_cell.angle_alpha   90.00
_cell.angle_beta   90.00
_cell.angle_gamma   90.00
#
_symmetry.space_group_name_H-M   'P 1'
#
loop_
_entity.id
_entity.type
_entity.pdbx_description
1 polymer ?
#
loop_
_entity_poly.entity_id
_entity_poly.type
_entity_poly.pdbx_seq_one_letter_code
_entity_poly.pdbx_strand_id
1 'polypeptide(L)'
;MVKYATALRVNTADTEAILKQFSKNSSHPTFLAFQELGKVIKTMFLCDYIASEQLRKEIHSGLNTVENWHSASDFIFYGQGGEIRRNELEEQEVAMLSLQLIQNCIIYINTLIIQQLLSEKEWENRLEEEDYRALTPMIYSHINPYGEFRLDMDKRMAI
;
A
#
# COMPACT_ATOMS: atom_id res chain seq x y z
N MET A 1 0.13 7.85 -36.68
CA MET A 1 -0.19 8.81 -35.59
C MET A 1 -1.66 9.22 -35.59
N VAL A 2 -2.19 9.82 -36.66
CA VAL A 2 -3.59 10.32 -36.68
C VAL A 2 -4.62 9.24 -36.32
N LYS A 3 -4.48 8.01 -36.84
CA LYS A 3 -5.37 6.87 -36.53
C LYS A 3 -5.39 6.49 -35.04
N TYR A 4 -4.24 6.51 -34.37
CA TYR A 4 -4.13 6.18 -32.94
C TYR A 4 -4.66 7.31 -32.06
N ALA A 5 -4.40 8.56 -32.44
CA ALA A 5 -4.96 9.73 -31.76
C ALA A 5 -6.49 9.81 -31.89
N THR A 6 -7.04 9.43 -33.05
CA THR A 6 -8.50 9.32 -33.23
C THR A 6 -9.08 8.13 -32.46
N ALA A 7 -8.40 6.98 -32.42
CA ALA A 7 -8.83 5.84 -31.63
C ALA A 7 -8.91 6.16 -30.12
N LEU A 8 -7.92 6.90 -29.59
CA LEU A 8 -7.95 7.42 -28.22
C LEU A 8 -9.10 8.40 -28.01
N ARG A 9 -9.25 9.38 -28.90
CA ARG A 9 -10.32 10.38 -28.80
C ARG A 9 -11.72 9.77 -28.87
N VAL A 10 -11.88 8.69 -29.63
CA VAL A 10 -13.15 7.97 -29.82
C VAL A 10 -13.27 6.81 -28.83
N ASN A 11 -12.34 6.64 -27.88
CA ASN A 11 -12.29 5.53 -26.91
C ASN A 11 -12.44 4.14 -27.55
N THR A 12 -11.94 3.96 -28.77
CA THR A 12 -11.99 2.69 -29.50
C THR A 12 -10.77 1.81 -29.24
N ALA A 13 -9.74 2.35 -28.57
CA ALA A 13 -8.58 1.61 -28.11
C ALA A 13 -8.02 2.22 -26.82
N ASP A 14 -7.60 1.36 -25.90
CA ASP A 14 -6.98 1.78 -24.64
C ASP A 14 -5.59 2.37 -24.86
N THR A 15 -5.25 3.39 -24.06
CA THR A 15 -3.91 3.99 -23.99
C THR A 15 -2.82 2.95 -23.77
N GLU A 16 -3.06 1.97 -22.90
CA GLU A 16 -2.12 0.91 -22.60
C GLU A 16 -1.86 0.00 -23.82
N ALA A 17 -2.91 -0.37 -24.55
CA ALA A 17 -2.80 -1.22 -25.74
C ALA A 17 -1.95 -0.54 -26.83
N ILE A 18 -2.14 0.77 -27.02
CA ILE A 18 -1.37 1.57 -27.99
C ILE A 18 0.09 1.70 -27.55
N LEU A 19 0.35 2.01 -26.28
CA LEU A 19 1.71 2.07 -25.71
C LEU A 19 2.43 0.72 -25.85
N LYS A 20 1.76 -0.38 -25.52
CA LYS A 20 2.30 -1.75 -25.63
C LYS A 20 2.63 -2.15 -27.06
N GLN A 21 1.90 -1.63 -28.04
CA GLN A 21 2.21 -1.86 -29.45
C GLN A 21 3.52 -1.17 -29.87
N PHE A 22 3.74 0.06 -29.43
CA PHE A 22 4.95 0.83 -29.77
C PHE A 22 6.16 0.44 -28.90
N SER A 23 5.95 -0.04 -27.67
CA SER A 23 7.05 -0.45 -26.78
C SER A 23 7.73 -1.76 -27.18
N LYS A 24 7.10 -2.58 -28.05
CA LYS A 24 7.71 -3.79 -28.62
C LYS A 24 8.98 -3.50 -29.42
N ASN A 25 9.11 -2.29 -29.97
CA ASN A 25 10.32 -1.83 -30.63
C ASN A 25 10.78 -0.51 -30.01
N SER A 26 11.78 -0.60 -29.13
CA SER A 26 12.35 0.54 -28.40
C SER A 26 12.97 1.61 -29.31
N SER A 27 13.25 1.29 -30.58
CA SER A 27 13.78 2.24 -31.56
C SER A 27 12.67 2.95 -32.37
N HIS A 28 11.39 2.62 -32.13
CA HIS A 28 10.29 3.22 -32.87
C HIS A 28 10.19 4.73 -32.54
N PRO A 29 10.17 5.64 -33.55
CA PRO A 29 10.19 7.09 -33.31
C PRO A 29 9.07 7.59 -32.39
N THR A 30 7.87 7.00 -32.48
CA THR A 30 6.74 7.34 -31.59
C THR A 30 6.98 6.92 -30.14
N PHE A 31 7.64 5.78 -29.91
CA PHE A 31 7.95 5.33 -28.56
C PHE A 31 8.99 6.26 -27.91
N LEU A 32 10.03 6.63 -28.67
CA LEU A 32 11.02 7.63 -28.25
C LEU A 32 10.37 8.98 -27.94
N ALA A 33 9.44 9.45 -28.78
CA ALA A 33 8.71 10.69 -28.54
C ALA A 33 7.87 10.64 -27.24
N PHE A 34 7.21 9.51 -26.95
CA PHE A 34 6.50 9.33 -25.69
C PHE A 34 7.43 9.28 -24.48
N GLN A 35 8.62 8.68 -24.64
CA GLN A 35 9.62 8.65 -23.58
C GLN A 35 10.12 10.06 -23.25
N GLU A 36 10.43 10.88 -24.27
CA GLU A 36 10.81 12.28 -24.06
C GLU A 36 9.67 13.10 -23.44
N LEU A 37 8.42 12.91 -23.90
CA LEU A 37 7.26 13.54 -23.28
C LEU A 37 7.12 13.16 -21.80
N GLY A 38 7.29 11.88 -21.46
CA GLY A 38 7.27 11.41 -20.09
C GLY A 38 8.35 12.04 -19.21
N LYS A 39 9.56 12.25 -19.76
CA LYS A 39 10.64 13.00 -19.05
C LYS A 39 10.25 14.44 -18.79
N VAL A 40 9.63 15.13 -19.76
CA VAL A 40 9.15 16.51 -19.58
C VAL A 40 8.10 16.59 -18.48
N ILE A 41 7.08 15.71 -18.51
CA ILE A 41 6.03 15.67 -17.49
C ILE A 41 6.63 15.39 -16.10
N LYS A 42 7.54 14.41 -16.00
CA LYS A 42 8.24 14.09 -14.74
C LYS A 42 9.05 15.28 -14.22
N THR A 43 9.70 16.02 -15.12
CA THR A 43 10.50 17.20 -14.76
C THR A 43 9.60 18.33 -14.25
N MET A 44 8.49 18.61 -14.94
CA MET A 44 7.50 19.59 -14.48
C MET A 44 6.99 19.25 -13.08
N PHE A 45 6.55 18.00 -12.88
CA PHE A 45 6.11 17.53 -11.57
C PHE A 45 7.21 17.68 -10.50
N LEU A 46 8.46 17.34 -10.82
CA LEU A 46 9.57 17.46 -9.86
C LEU A 46 9.87 18.93 -9.51
N CYS A 47 9.79 19.84 -10.48
CA CYS A 47 9.90 21.27 -10.23
C CYS A 47 8.79 21.76 -9.29
N ASP A 48 7.54 21.36 -9.53
CA ASP A 48 6.41 21.70 -8.68
C ASP A 48 6.56 21.11 -7.27
N TYR A 49 7.00 19.85 -7.18
CA TYR A 49 7.28 19.15 -5.93
C TYR A 49 8.37 19.84 -5.11
N ILE A 50 9.45 20.31 -5.73
CA ILE A 50 10.53 21.02 -5.03
C ILE A 50 10.10 22.45 -4.68
N ALA A 51 9.27 23.10 -5.49
CA ALA A 51 8.82 24.46 -5.24
C ALA A 51 7.76 24.56 -4.13
N SER A 52 6.87 23.57 -3.98
CA SER A 52 5.74 23.61 -3.04
C SER A 52 5.94 22.69 -1.84
N GLU A 53 6.13 23.26 -0.65
CA GLU A 53 6.17 22.48 0.60
C GLU A 53 4.83 21.78 0.90
N GLN A 54 3.72 22.45 0.60
CA GLN A 54 2.38 21.88 0.84
C GLN A 54 2.15 20.62 0.01
N LEU A 55 2.55 20.63 -1.26
CA LEU A 55 2.48 19.46 -2.14
C LEU A 55 3.34 18.31 -1.60
N ARG A 56 4.54 18.60 -1.07
CA ARG A 56 5.39 17.57 -0.45
C ARG A 56 4.75 16.96 0.78
N LYS A 57 4.14 17.77 1.65
CA LYS A 57 3.47 17.28 2.87
C LYS A 57 2.30 16.37 2.53
N GLU A 58 1.49 16.74 1.54
CA GLU A 58 0.37 15.92 1.07
C GLU A 58 0.86 14.57 0.51
N ILE A 59 1.86 14.60 -0.38
CA ILE A 59 2.44 13.36 -0.94
C ILE A 59 3.04 12.50 0.16
N HIS A 60 3.79 13.09 1.10
CA HIS A 60 4.41 12.35 2.20
C HIS A 60 3.36 11.73 3.13
N SER A 61 2.26 12.43 3.43
CA SER A 61 1.14 11.87 4.19
C SER A 61 0.51 10.65 3.50
N GLY A 62 0.31 10.73 2.17
CA GLY A 62 -0.16 9.58 1.39
C GLY A 62 0.83 8.41 1.41
N LEU A 63 2.13 8.68 1.24
CA LEU A 63 3.18 7.66 1.29
C LEU A 63 3.23 6.98 2.66
N ASN A 64 3.20 7.74 3.75
CA ASN A 64 3.22 7.19 5.11
C ASN A 64 2.06 6.20 5.34
N THR A 65 0.90 6.43 4.72
CA THR A 65 -0.25 5.52 4.83
C THR A 65 0.04 4.18 4.16
N VAL A 66 0.60 4.20 2.95
CA VAL A 66 0.96 2.99 2.19
C VAL A 66 2.14 2.26 2.84
N GLU A 67 3.14 2.99 3.32
CA GLU A 67 4.30 2.43 4.05
C GLU A 67 3.89 1.77 5.36
N ASN A 68 2.97 2.39 6.12
CA ASN A 68 2.39 1.78 7.31
C ASN A 68 1.61 0.50 6.96
N TRP A 69 0.90 0.50 5.82
CA TRP A 69 0.21 -0.69 5.31
C TRP A 69 1.17 -1.84 4.99
N HIS A 70 2.26 -1.54 4.29
CA HIS A 70 3.30 -2.54 4.02
C HIS A 70 3.98 -3.04 5.30
N SER A 71 4.32 -2.15 6.22
CA SER A 71 4.96 -2.51 7.48
C SER A 71 4.09 -3.44 8.34
N ALA A 72 2.77 -3.21 8.37
CA ALA A 72 1.83 -4.11 9.03
C ALA A 72 1.72 -5.46 8.29
N SER A 73 1.77 -5.44 6.96
CA SER A 73 1.77 -6.65 6.14
C SER A 73 2.96 -7.54 6.48
N ASP A 74 4.16 -6.96 6.54
CA ASP A 74 5.39 -7.67 6.89
C ASP A 74 5.33 -8.19 8.33
N PHE A 75 4.77 -7.41 9.25
CA PHE A 75 4.57 -7.81 10.64
C PHE A 75 3.64 -9.03 10.80
N ILE A 76 2.52 -9.04 10.08
CA ILE A 76 1.55 -10.14 10.11
C ILE A 76 2.11 -11.36 9.38
N PHE A 77 2.79 -11.13 8.26
CA PHE A 77 3.39 -12.18 7.43
C PHE A 77 4.81 -12.55 7.88
N TYR A 78 5.06 -12.58 9.19
CA TYR A 78 6.39 -12.82 9.76
C TYR A 78 6.99 -14.20 9.43
N GLY A 79 6.15 -15.18 9.06
CA GLY A 79 6.57 -16.54 8.76
C GLY A 79 7.51 -16.60 7.55
N GLN A 80 8.59 -17.40 7.64
CA GLN A 80 9.56 -17.61 6.57
C GLN A 80 10.27 -16.35 6.04
N GLY A 81 10.20 -15.22 6.76
CA GLY A 81 10.84 -13.96 6.42
C GLY A 81 9.99 -13.01 5.57
N GLY A 82 8.66 -13.20 5.52
CA GLY A 82 7.80 -12.36 4.68
C GLY A 82 7.72 -12.77 3.22
N GLU A 83 8.38 -13.88 2.85
CA GLU A 83 8.50 -14.31 1.45
C GLU A 83 7.61 -15.50 1.13
N ILE A 84 6.93 -15.43 -0.02
CA ILE A 84 6.22 -16.57 -0.59
C ILE A 84 7.25 -17.50 -1.26
N ARG A 85 7.66 -18.55 -0.56
CA ARG A 85 8.72 -19.46 -1.03
C ARG A 85 8.30 -20.44 -2.13
N ARG A 86 7.00 -20.60 -2.35
CA ARG A 86 6.47 -21.58 -3.29
C ARG A 86 6.15 -20.91 -4.63
N ASN A 87 6.47 -21.62 -5.73
CA ASN A 87 6.31 -21.12 -7.10
C ASN A 87 4.97 -21.55 -7.73
N GLU A 88 4.03 -22.02 -6.92
CA GLU A 88 2.71 -22.45 -7.37
C GLU A 88 1.70 -21.33 -7.15
N LEU A 89 1.13 -20.80 -8.23
CA LEU A 89 0.26 -19.62 -8.20
C LEU A 89 -0.91 -19.76 -7.22
N GLU A 90 -1.53 -20.93 -7.14
CA GLU A 90 -2.65 -21.20 -6.24
C GLU A 90 -2.24 -21.03 -4.77
N GLU A 91 -1.05 -21.50 -4.39
CA GLU A 91 -0.55 -21.36 -3.02
C GLU A 91 -0.16 -19.92 -2.70
N GLN A 92 0.38 -19.18 -3.68
CA GLN A 92 0.66 -17.74 -3.51
C GLN A 92 -0.64 -16.95 -3.30
N GLU A 93 -1.68 -17.27 -4.07
CA GLU A 93 -2.99 -16.64 -3.96
C GLU A 93 -3.63 -16.91 -2.60
N VAL A 94 -3.62 -18.16 -2.13
CA VAL A 94 -4.14 -18.52 -0.81
C VAL A 94 -3.39 -17.79 0.31
N ALA A 95 -2.06 -17.67 0.21
CA ALA A 95 -1.26 -16.94 1.18
C ALA A 95 -1.63 -15.45 1.23
N MET A 96 -1.74 -14.81 0.07
CA MET A 96 -2.10 -13.39 -0.04
C MET A 96 -3.54 -13.12 0.44
N LEU A 97 -4.50 -13.96 0.08
CA LEU A 97 -5.88 -13.83 0.54
C LEU A 97 -6.01 -14.03 2.04
N SER A 98 -5.27 -14.98 2.61
CA SER A 98 -5.23 -15.22 4.05
C SER A 98 -4.61 -14.04 4.80
N LEU A 99 -3.52 -13.47 4.28
CA LEU A 99 -2.91 -12.25 4.83
C LEU A 99 -3.90 -11.08 4.81
N GLN A 100 -4.58 -10.86 3.68
CA GLN A 100 -5.59 -9.81 3.54
C GLN A 100 -6.74 -9.99 4.54
N LEU A 101 -7.18 -11.24 4.76
CA LEU A 101 -8.23 -11.54 5.72
C LEU A 101 -7.80 -11.16 7.15
N ILE A 102 -6.60 -11.56 7.57
CA ILE A 102 -6.07 -11.24 8.91
C ILE A 102 -5.93 -9.72 9.08
N GLN A 103 -5.42 -9.02 8.07
CA GLN A 103 -5.35 -7.56 8.08
C GLN A 103 -6.71 -6.91 8.27
N ASN A 104 -7.72 -7.35 7.52
CA ASN A 104 -9.08 -6.83 7.65
C ASN A 104 -9.64 -7.08 9.05
N CYS A 105 -9.40 -8.26 9.64
CA CYS A 105 -9.79 -8.56 11.02
C CYS A 105 -9.12 -7.61 12.04
N ILE A 106 -7.82 -7.36 11.89
CA ILE A 106 -7.08 -6.45 12.77
C ILE A 106 -7.61 -5.02 12.65
N ILE A 107 -7.78 -4.51 11.42
CA ILE A 107 -8.34 -3.18 11.15
C ILE A 107 -9.73 -3.06 11.78
N TYR A 108 -10.56 -4.10 11.64
CA TYR A 108 -11.90 -4.12 12.22
C TYR A 108 -11.87 -4.04 13.75
N ILE A 109 -11.07 -4.88 14.41
CA ILE A 109 -10.93 -4.87 15.87
C ILE A 109 -10.40 -3.51 16.35
N ASN A 110 -9.36 -2.98 15.70
CA ASN A 110 -8.80 -1.67 16.05
C ASN A 110 -9.83 -0.55 15.89
N THR A 111 -10.66 -0.62 14.84
CA THR A 111 -11.75 0.34 14.63
C THR A 111 -12.75 0.29 15.80
N LEU A 112 -13.14 -0.91 16.24
CA LEU A 112 -14.04 -1.08 17.40
C LEU A 112 -13.42 -0.53 18.69
N ILE A 113 -12.13 -0.82 18.93
CA ILE A 113 -11.41 -0.32 20.12
C ILE A 113 -11.35 1.22 20.09
N ILE A 114 -10.98 1.81 18.95
CA ILE A 114 -10.91 3.27 18.80
C ILE A 114 -12.30 3.89 19.02
N GLN A 115 -13.36 3.32 18.42
CA GLN A 115 -14.73 3.80 18.62
C GLN A 115 -15.14 3.74 20.09
N GLN A 116 -14.82 2.66 20.78
CA GLN A 116 -15.11 2.50 22.20
C GLN A 116 -14.36 3.56 23.03
N LEU A 117 -13.06 3.74 22.81
CA LEU A 117 -12.26 4.73 23.52
C LEU A 117 -12.77 6.16 23.28
N LEU A 118 -13.11 6.50 22.04
CA LEU A 118 -13.65 7.82 21.69
C LEU A 118 -15.05 8.07 22.27
N SER A 119 -15.77 7.02 22.70
CA SER A 119 -17.08 7.16 23.35
C SER A 119 -16.96 7.47 24.86
N GLU A 120 -15.77 7.33 25.44
CA GLU A 120 -15.53 7.61 26.85
C GLU A 120 -15.37 9.12 27.08
N LYS A 121 -16.02 9.64 28.14
CA LYS A 121 -16.03 11.07 28.49
C LYS A 121 -14.64 11.68 28.71
N GLU A 122 -13.66 10.85 29.01
CA GLU A 122 -12.27 11.29 29.21
C GLU A 122 -11.64 11.83 27.92
N TRP A 123 -12.11 11.40 26.75
CA TRP A 123 -11.55 11.78 25.44
C TRP A 123 -12.30 12.92 24.75
N GLU A 124 -13.50 13.27 25.22
CA GLU A 124 -14.43 14.22 24.59
C GLU A 124 -13.85 15.63 24.37
N ASN A 125 -12.87 16.05 25.20
CA ASN A 125 -12.22 17.37 25.10
C ASN A 125 -10.69 17.29 25.05
N ARG A 126 -10.13 16.11 24.72
CA ARG A 126 -8.67 15.92 24.69
C ARG A 126 -8.08 15.94 23.29
N LEU A 127 -8.90 15.75 22.27
CA LEU A 127 -8.48 15.64 20.87
C LEU A 127 -8.91 16.88 20.08
N GLU A 128 -8.00 17.41 19.29
CA GLU A 128 -8.28 18.46 18.31
C GLU A 128 -8.69 17.86 16.97
N GLU A 129 -9.21 18.68 16.04
CA GLU A 129 -9.58 18.22 14.70
C GLU A 129 -8.43 17.51 13.96
N GLU A 130 -7.19 17.97 14.17
CA GLU A 130 -6.01 17.36 13.55
C GLU A 130 -5.74 15.95 14.09
N ASP A 131 -6.02 15.69 15.37
CA ASP A 131 -5.86 14.36 15.95
C ASP A 131 -6.85 13.38 15.33
N TYR A 132 -8.10 13.82 15.11
CA TYR A 132 -9.10 13.00 14.42
C TYR A 132 -8.73 12.73 12.96
N ARG A 133 -8.09 13.69 12.28
CA ARG A 133 -7.55 13.49 10.92
C ARG A 133 -6.40 12.48 10.89
N ALA A 134 -5.59 12.43 11.95
CA ALA A 134 -4.44 11.55 12.06
C ALA A 134 -4.79 10.12 12.54
N LEU A 135 -6.00 9.91 13.07
CA LEU A 135 -6.43 8.59 13.54
C LEU A 135 -6.44 7.56 12.41
N THR A 136 -5.75 6.45 12.66
CA THR A 136 -5.74 5.29 11.76
C THR A 136 -6.00 4.01 12.56
N PRO A 137 -6.86 3.11 12.07
CA PRO A 137 -7.03 1.78 12.65
C PRO A 137 -5.84 0.85 12.35
N MET A 138 -4.85 1.32 11.58
CA MET A 138 -3.71 0.53 11.15
C MET A 138 -2.56 0.57 12.17
N ILE A 139 -2.87 0.20 13.42
CA ILE A 139 -1.91 0.13 14.52
C ILE A 139 -1.72 -1.35 14.87
N TYR A 140 -0.48 -1.83 14.88
CA TYR A 140 -0.19 -3.26 15.09
C TYR A 140 0.80 -3.54 16.23
N SER A 141 1.41 -2.50 16.82
CA SER A 141 2.40 -2.67 17.90
C SER A 141 1.86 -3.34 19.17
N HIS A 142 0.54 -3.33 19.37
CA HIS A 142 -0.12 -3.97 20.51
C HIS A 142 -0.48 -5.44 20.26
N ILE A 143 -0.23 -5.96 19.06
CA ILE A 143 -0.55 -7.33 18.66
C ILE A 143 0.68 -8.20 18.86
N ASN A 144 0.50 -9.42 19.38
CA ASN A 144 1.56 -10.41 19.45
C ASN A 144 1.34 -11.48 18.36
N PRO A 145 2.10 -11.46 17.24
CA PRO A 145 1.91 -12.39 16.13
C PRO A 145 2.46 -13.79 16.44
N TYR A 146 3.31 -13.91 17.47
CA TYR A 146 3.93 -15.17 17.88
C TYR A 146 3.04 -16.01 18.81
N GLY A 147 1.97 -15.43 19.35
CA GLY A 147 1.13 -16.07 20.36
C GLY A 147 1.80 -16.20 21.74
N GLU A 148 1.15 -16.95 22.63
CA GLU A 148 1.62 -17.17 24.00
C GLU A 148 2.21 -18.58 24.14
N PHE A 149 3.51 -18.66 24.49
CA PHE A 149 4.17 -19.94 24.79
C PHE A 149 4.23 -20.14 26.30
N ARG A 150 3.36 -21.02 26.82
CA ARG A 150 3.42 -21.44 28.22
C ARG A 150 4.41 -22.58 28.36
N LEU A 151 5.57 -22.28 28.92
CA LEU A 151 6.62 -23.25 29.19
C LEU A 151 6.40 -23.87 30.57
N ASP A 152 6.16 -25.17 30.59
CA ASP A 152 6.22 -25.96 31.81
C ASP A 152 7.69 -26.30 32.10
N MET A 153 8.28 -25.58 33.06
CA MET A 153 9.71 -25.70 33.39
C MET A 153 10.06 -27.05 34.04
N ASP A 154 9.06 -27.81 34.50
CA ASP A 154 9.24 -29.13 35.09
C ASP A 154 9.19 -30.25 34.03
N LYS A 155 8.76 -29.93 32.80
CA LYS A 155 8.73 -30.86 31.67
C LYS A 155 9.84 -30.55 30.68
N ARG A 156 10.80 -31.47 30.57
CA ARG A 156 11.79 -31.42 29.49
C ARG A 156 11.08 -31.68 28.16
N MET A 157 11.18 -30.73 27.23
CA MET A 157 10.64 -30.91 25.87
C MET A 157 11.30 -32.12 25.20
N ALA A 158 10.49 -32.98 24.59
CA ALA A 158 10.99 -34.03 23.71
C ALA A 158 11.47 -33.35 22.42
N ILE A 159 12.79 -33.33 22.21
CA ILE A 159 13.42 -32.96 20.95
C ILE A 159 13.47 -34.21 20.07
#